data_AF-A0A127Q628-F1
#
_entry.id   AF-A0A127Q628-F1
#
_cell.length_a   1.000
_cell.length_b   1.000
_cell.length_c   1.000
_cell.angle_alpha   90.00
_cell.angle_beta   90.00
_cell.angle_gamma   90.00
#
_symmetry.space_group_name_H-M   'P 1'
#
loop_
_entity.id
_entity.type
_entity.pdbx_description
1 polymer ?
#
loop_
_entity_poly.entity_id
_entity_poly.type
_entity_poly.pdbx_seq_one_letter_code
_entity_poly.pdbx_strand_id
1 'polypeptide(L)'
;MSHSDSQVIKDLAAEEAVAKAEAKASTQKRKKLFGALVGVILVAGLGYAAYWHFIGSRYVSTDNAYTAVEISQLTPAINGIVADVKVVDTQAVKKGQVLVVIDDSDAKLALAQAEADLGRAQRRVQGYFANDSGLAAQVLAREAEQKRAAAQTISAQADLQRAELDYHRREALSKSGSVSGEELSNAHSALLTMQANLKVAEAGEVQAKANRFATVGAQKASTVLTADTTVDTNPEVALARAKRDQAKLDLERTVLRAPVDGVIARRQVQIGQRVQAGTVLLSVVPTQLMHVDANFKEGQLTQVKIGQPVTMKADLYGGSVEYHGTVEGMSGGSGSAFAVIPAQNATGNWIKVVQRLPVRISVDPKQLLQQPLSVGLSMEVEIDTRAAKAVPSSAM
;
A
#
# COMPACT_ATOMS: atom_id res chain seq x y z
N MET A 1 -126.04 6.35 26.57
CA MET A 1 -125.04 5.48 25.91
C MET A 1 -125.13 5.81 24.42
N SER A 2 -124.13 6.21 23.65
CA SER A 2 -122.72 6.58 23.82
C SER A 2 -122.44 7.54 22.65
N HIS A 3 -122.11 8.81 22.92
CA HIS A 3 -121.66 9.77 21.89
C HIS A 3 -120.28 10.39 22.22
N SER A 4 -119.63 9.93 23.30
CA SER A 4 -118.33 10.44 23.74
C SER A 4 -117.14 9.59 23.26
N ASP A 5 -117.37 8.38 22.76
CA ASP A 5 -116.28 7.43 22.42
C ASP A 5 -115.74 7.58 20.99
N SER A 6 -116.41 8.34 20.10
CA SER A 6 -116.02 8.44 18.69
C SER A 6 -115.02 9.57 18.37
N GLN A 7 -114.94 10.61 19.22
CA GLN A 7 -113.94 11.69 19.05
C GLN A 7 -112.57 11.29 19.61
N VAL A 8 -112.53 10.56 20.72
CA VAL A 8 -111.28 10.06 21.32
C VAL A 8 -110.55 9.07 20.41
N ILE A 9 -111.27 8.23 19.66
CA ILE A 9 -110.66 7.29 18.70
C ILE A 9 -110.14 7.99 17.44
N LYS A 10 -110.73 9.12 17.04
CA LYS A 10 -110.26 9.91 15.88
C LYS A 10 -109.03 10.77 16.21
N ASP A 11 -108.94 11.30 17.43
CA ASP A 11 -107.76 12.06 17.86
C ASP A 11 -106.55 11.15 18.13
N LEU A 12 -106.72 9.96 18.74
CA LEU A 12 -105.62 8.99 18.87
C LEU A 12 -105.10 8.46 17.52
N ALA A 13 -105.99 8.27 16.52
CA ALA A 13 -105.58 7.84 15.18
C ALA A 13 -104.88 8.95 14.38
N ALA A 14 -105.23 10.22 14.62
CA ALA A 14 -104.55 11.38 14.02
C ALA A 14 -103.17 11.60 14.65
N GLU A 15 -103.02 11.39 15.96
CA GLU A 15 -101.76 11.50 16.70
C GLU A 15 -100.78 10.35 16.31
N GLU A 16 -101.28 9.12 16.12
CA GLU A 16 -100.48 8.01 15.56
C GLU A 16 -100.05 8.22 14.10
N ALA A 17 -100.87 8.90 13.29
CA ALA A 17 -100.56 9.18 11.89
C ALA A 17 -99.51 10.29 11.74
N VAL A 18 -99.56 11.32 12.58
CA VAL A 18 -98.54 12.39 12.64
C VAL A 18 -97.23 11.85 13.22
N ALA A 19 -97.28 11.01 14.26
CA ALA A 19 -96.10 10.35 14.81
C ALA A 19 -95.44 9.38 13.80
N LYS A 20 -96.22 8.63 12.99
CA LYS A 20 -95.68 7.78 11.92
C LYS A 20 -95.12 8.58 10.73
N ALA A 21 -95.66 9.77 10.44
CA ALA A 21 -95.14 10.66 9.40
C ALA A 21 -93.82 11.34 9.82
N GLU A 22 -93.71 11.81 11.06
CA GLU A 22 -92.47 12.36 11.62
C GLU A 22 -91.39 11.29 11.85
N ALA A 23 -91.77 10.07 12.23
CA ALA A 23 -90.86 8.92 12.31
C ALA A 23 -90.32 8.52 10.92
N LYS A 24 -91.14 8.56 9.86
CA LYS A 24 -90.69 8.32 8.48
C LYS A 24 -89.81 9.44 7.94
N ALA A 25 -90.13 10.71 8.22
CA ALA A 25 -89.35 11.87 7.79
C ALA A 25 -87.98 11.95 8.50
N SER A 26 -87.93 11.65 9.81
CA SER A 26 -86.67 11.57 10.58
C SER A 26 -85.82 10.37 10.16
N THR A 27 -86.43 9.23 9.80
CA THR A 27 -85.72 8.06 9.26
C THR A 27 -85.16 8.33 7.86
N GLN A 28 -85.88 9.07 7.00
CA GLN A 28 -85.37 9.48 5.68
C GLN A 28 -84.27 10.54 5.78
N LYS A 29 -84.37 11.53 6.67
CA LYS A 29 -83.28 12.48 6.95
C LYS A 29 -82.05 11.77 7.52
N ARG A 30 -82.24 10.84 8.47
CA ARG A 30 -81.14 10.01 9.00
C ARG A 30 -80.50 9.15 7.92
N LYS A 31 -81.27 8.53 7.01
CA LYS A 31 -80.72 7.78 5.86
C LYS A 31 -79.94 8.66 4.88
N LYS A 32 -80.37 9.90 4.63
CA LYS A 32 -79.62 10.86 3.80
C LYS A 32 -78.34 11.34 4.49
N LEU A 33 -78.39 11.63 5.80
CA LEU A 33 -77.21 11.98 6.60
C LEU A 33 -76.22 10.80 6.72
N PHE A 34 -76.71 9.57 6.87
CA PHE A 34 -75.88 8.36 6.87
C PHE A 34 -75.26 8.11 5.49
N GLY A 35 -76.03 8.31 4.42
CA GLY A 35 -75.52 8.25 3.05
C GLY A 35 -74.45 9.32 2.76
N ALA A 36 -74.63 10.54 3.27
CA ALA A 36 -73.62 11.59 3.18
C ALA A 36 -72.36 11.25 4.00
N LEU A 37 -72.50 10.71 5.21
CA LEU A 37 -71.38 10.26 6.05
C LEU A 37 -70.59 9.13 5.36
N VAL A 38 -71.28 8.12 4.83
CA VAL A 38 -70.67 7.01 4.07
C VAL A 38 -69.98 7.55 2.82
N GLY A 39 -70.58 8.52 2.13
CA GLY A 39 -69.96 9.21 1.00
C GLY A 39 -68.67 9.94 1.37
N VAL A 40 -68.65 10.68 2.50
CA VAL A 40 -67.45 11.36 3.00
C VAL A 40 -66.37 10.37 3.42
N ILE A 41 -66.72 9.27 4.09
CA ILE A 41 -65.77 8.22 4.47
C ILE A 41 -65.20 7.53 3.22
N LEU A 42 -66.01 7.28 2.19
CA LEU A 42 -65.54 6.73 0.92
C LEU A 42 -64.59 7.68 0.21
N VAL A 43 -64.90 8.98 0.16
CA VAL A 43 -64.01 9.98 -0.45
C VAL A 43 -62.71 10.15 0.36
N ALA A 44 -62.78 10.18 1.69
CA ALA A 44 -61.60 10.23 2.54
C ALA A 44 -60.76 8.94 2.42
N GLY A 45 -61.41 7.78 2.34
CA GLY A 45 -60.76 6.49 2.14
C GLY A 45 -60.10 6.36 0.76
N LEU A 46 -60.77 6.81 -0.31
CA LEU A 46 -60.20 6.86 -1.66
C LEU A 46 -59.07 7.90 -1.75
N GLY A 47 -59.23 9.05 -1.09
CA GLY A 47 -58.18 10.08 -1.00
C GLY A 47 -56.95 9.56 -0.26
N TYR A 48 -57.15 8.86 0.86
CA TYR A 48 -56.06 8.20 1.61
C TYR A 48 -55.42 7.06 0.80
N ALA A 49 -56.22 6.24 0.13
CA ALA A 49 -55.71 5.17 -0.72
C ALA A 49 -54.91 5.71 -1.92
N ALA A 50 -55.37 6.81 -2.54
CA ALA A 50 -54.63 7.49 -3.59
C ALA A 50 -53.34 8.11 -3.04
N TYR A 51 -53.39 8.79 -1.89
CA TYR A 51 -52.20 9.34 -1.24
C TYR A 51 -51.17 8.25 -0.91
N TRP A 52 -51.63 7.14 -0.33
CA TRP A 52 -50.79 5.98 -0.03
C TRP A 52 -50.18 5.38 -1.30
N HIS A 53 -51.00 5.17 -2.34
CA HIS A 53 -50.55 4.57 -3.58
C HIS A 53 -49.59 5.46 -4.37
N PHE A 54 -49.82 6.77 -4.41
CA PHE A 54 -49.03 7.71 -5.23
C PHE A 54 -47.86 8.38 -4.49
N ILE A 55 -47.93 8.53 -3.16
CA ILE A 55 -46.92 9.24 -2.36
C ILE A 55 -46.33 8.32 -1.27
N GLY A 56 -47.17 7.77 -0.39
CA GLY A 56 -46.70 7.02 0.79
C GLY A 56 -45.95 5.72 0.49
N SER A 57 -46.27 5.04 -0.61
CA SER A 57 -45.63 3.78 -1.00
C SER A 57 -44.24 3.93 -1.63
N ARG A 58 -43.79 5.17 -1.86
CA ARG A 58 -42.65 5.49 -2.74
C ARG A 58 -41.43 6.03 -2.02
N TYR A 59 -41.48 6.09 -0.70
CA TYR A 59 -40.37 6.48 0.14
C TYR A 59 -40.18 5.46 1.24
N VAL A 60 -38.92 5.18 1.56
CA VAL A 60 -38.55 4.32 2.67
C VAL A 60 -37.67 5.13 3.59
N SER A 61 -38.15 5.39 4.81
CA SER A 61 -37.42 6.12 5.82
C SER A 61 -36.93 5.25 6.98
N THR A 62 -35.82 5.66 7.57
CA THR A 62 -35.29 5.13 8.82
C THR A 62 -34.64 6.26 9.62
N ASP A 63 -34.83 6.20 10.93
CA ASP A 63 -34.16 7.03 11.95
C ASP A 63 -32.90 6.35 12.50
N ASN A 64 -32.66 5.08 12.13
CA ASN A 64 -31.52 4.31 12.56
C ASN A 64 -30.40 4.42 11.53
N ALA A 65 -29.86 5.61 11.37
CA ALA A 65 -28.71 5.86 10.51
C ALA A 65 -27.62 6.64 11.23
N TYR A 66 -26.37 6.31 10.92
CA TYR A 66 -25.20 6.97 11.49
C TYR A 66 -24.22 7.34 10.40
N THR A 67 -23.57 8.48 10.58
CA THR A 67 -22.42 8.88 9.77
C THR A 67 -21.23 7.95 10.06
N ALA A 68 -20.60 7.45 9.02
CA ALA A 68 -19.48 6.53 9.08
C ALA A 68 -18.43 6.93 8.05
N VAL A 69 -17.17 6.60 8.33
CA VAL A 69 -16.06 6.80 7.39
C VAL A 69 -14.93 5.86 7.74
N GLU A 70 -14.16 5.46 6.73
CA GLU A 70 -12.92 4.72 6.90
C GLU A 70 -11.90 5.58 7.66
N ILE A 71 -11.66 5.23 8.92
CA ILE A 71 -10.73 5.95 9.81
C ILE A 71 -9.29 5.58 9.43
N SER A 72 -8.45 6.59 9.19
CA SER A 72 -7.03 6.37 8.95
C SER A 72 -6.26 6.33 10.26
N GLN A 73 -5.75 5.16 10.63
CA GLN A 73 -4.92 4.98 11.81
C GLN A 73 -3.45 5.23 11.48
N LEU A 74 -2.81 6.08 12.27
CA LEU A 74 -1.39 6.38 12.14
C LEU A 74 -0.59 5.48 13.09
N THR A 75 0.24 4.61 12.52
CA THR A 75 1.13 3.69 13.22
C THR A 75 2.59 3.97 12.81
N PRO A 76 3.56 3.86 13.73
CA PRO A 76 4.96 4.04 13.38
C PRO A 76 5.48 2.78 12.68
N ALA A 77 6.39 2.96 11.72
CA ALA A 77 7.09 1.84 11.08
C ALA A 77 8.35 1.40 11.85
N ILE A 78 8.85 2.26 12.76
CA ILE A 78 10.05 2.03 13.57
C ILE A 78 9.72 2.17 15.06
N ASN A 79 10.57 1.57 15.89
CA ASN A 79 10.48 1.71 17.34
C ASN A 79 11.19 2.99 17.79
N GLY A 80 10.75 3.59 18.89
CA GLY A 80 11.46 4.73 19.46
C GLY A 80 10.70 5.41 20.58
N ILE A 81 11.27 6.52 21.05
CA ILE A 81 10.66 7.39 22.07
C ILE A 81 10.06 8.57 21.35
N VAL A 82 8.85 8.96 21.73
CA VAL A 82 8.17 10.12 21.14
C VAL A 82 8.82 11.39 21.66
N ALA A 83 9.47 12.13 20.77
CA ALA A 83 10.12 13.40 21.08
C ALA A 83 9.12 14.55 21.11
N ASP A 84 8.17 14.57 20.16
CA ASP A 84 7.19 15.66 20.06
C ASP A 84 5.87 15.19 19.45
N VAL A 85 4.78 15.82 19.88
CA VAL A 85 3.43 15.60 19.34
C VAL A 85 2.85 16.96 18.97
N LYS A 86 2.79 17.24 17.66
CA LYS A 86 2.48 18.57 17.11
C LYS A 86 1.00 18.85 16.95
N VAL A 87 0.14 17.93 17.38
CA VAL A 87 -1.30 18.01 17.19
C VAL A 87 -2.07 17.66 18.46
N VAL A 88 -3.25 18.25 18.58
CA VAL A 88 -4.22 17.97 19.65
C VAL A 88 -5.47 17.30 19.09
N ASP A 89 -6.26 16.68 19.97
CA ASP A 89 -7.57 16.14 19.59
C ASP A 89 -8.45 17.25 19.02
N THR A 90 -9.35 16.90 18.08
CA THR A 90 -10.27 17.81 17.36
C THR A 90 -9.61 18.80 16.38
N GLN A 91 -8.29 18.77 16.22
CA GLN A 91 -7.58 19.64 15.29
C GLN A 91 -7.72 19.16 13.84
N ALA A 92 -8.00 20.09 12.92
CA ALA A 92 -7.95 19.84 11.47
C ALA A 92 -6.50 19.76 10.98
N VAL A 93 -6.21 18.77 10.14
CA VAL A 93 -4.88 18.49 9.59
C VAL A 93 -4.94 18.29 8.08
N LYS A 94 -3.86 18.65 7.39
CA LYS A 94 -3.70 18.43 5.96
C LYS A 94 -2.78 17.25 5.68
N LYS A 95 -2.98 16.59 4.54
CA LYS A 95 -2.09 15.54 4.03
C LYS A 95 -0.64 16.03 4.01
N GLY A 96 0.26 15.22 4.57
CA GLY A 96 1.70 15.52 4.66
C GLY A 96 2.12 16.38 5.85
N GLN A 97 1.17 16.94 6.62
CA GLN A 97 1.44 17.67 7.85
C GLN A 97 2.09 16.74 8.89
N VAL A 98 3.13 17.24 9.58
CA VAL A 98 3.81 16.49 10.65
C VAL A 98 2.92 16.41 11.87
N LEU A 99 2.70 15.19 12.38
CA LEU A 99 1.82 14.93 13.51
C LEU A 99 2.60 14.50 14.74
N VAL A 100 3.50 13.52 14.57
CA VAL A 100 4.31 12.95 15.65
C VAL A 100 5.75 12.85 15.18
N VAL A 101 6.68 13.19 16.07
CA VAL A 101 8.12 13.04 15.85
C VAL A 101 8.67 12.09 16.89
N ILE A 102 9.29 11.01 16.41
CA ILE A 102 10.09 10.09 17.21
C ILE A 102 11.50 10.68 17.32
N ASP A 103 12.16 10.47 18.46
CA ASP A 103 13.57 10.81 18.66
C ASP A 103 14.42 10.19 17.55
N ASP A 104 15.14 11.05 16.83
CA ASP A 104 15.90 10.69 15.63
C ASP A 104 17.41 10.49 15.90
N SER A 105 17.85 10.60 17.16
CA SER A 105 19.26 10.55 17.54
C SER A 105 19.94 9.24 17.09
N ASP A 106 19.29 8.11 17.39
CA ASP A 106 19.79 6.79 17.00
C ASP A 106 19.79 6.59 15.48
N ALA A 107 18.73 7.08 14.80
CA ALA A 107 18.60 6.98 13.35
C ALA A 107 19.63 7.86 12.61
N LYS A 108 19.91 9.06 13.12
CA LYS A 108 20.98 9.94 12.60
C LYS A 108 22.35 9.30 12.76
N LEU A 109 22.63 8.71 13.93
CA LEU A 109 23.89 8.01 14.17
C LEU A 109 24.02 6.79 13.24
N ALA A 110 22.95 6.02 13.06
CA ALA A 110 22.92 4.88 12.14
C ALA A 110 23.17 5.31 10.68
N LEU A 111 22.58 6.43 10.24
CA LEU A 111 22.84 7.00 8.92
C LEU A 111 24.30 7.42 8.76
N ALA A 112 24.86 8.15 9.73
CA ALA A 112 26.26 8.57 9.71
C ALA A 112 27.23 7.37 9.67
N GLN A 113 26.93 6.30 10.42
CA GLN A 113 27.69 5.06 10.37
C GLN A 113 27.61 4.39 8.99
N ALA A 114 26.41 4.32 8.39
CA ALA A 114 26.21 3.72 7.08
C ALA A 114 26.87 4.54 5.95
N GLU A 115 26.91 5.87 6.07
CA GLU A 115 27.65 6.75 5.16
C GLU A 115 29.16 6.55 5.26
N ALA A 116 29.68 6.40 6.49
CA ALA A 116 31.09 6.06 6.70
C ALA A 116 31.43 4.68 6.11
N ASP A 117 30.53 3.71 6.23
CA ASP A 117 30.68 2.37 5.66
C ASP A 117 30.70 2.39 4.14
N LEU A 118 29.84 3.19 3.51
CA LEU A 118 29.87 3.43 2.06
C LEU A 118 31.21 4.03 1.63
N GLY A 119 31.70 5.05 2.35
CA GLY A 119 33.01 5.64 2.07
C GLY A 119 34.18 4.67 2.29
N ARG A 120 34.07 3.71 3.21
CA ARG A 120 35.04 2.62 3.37
C ARG A 120 34.99 1.64 2.20
N ALA A 121 33.80 1.24 1.77
CA ALA A 121 33.61 0.33 0.64
C ALA A 121 34.15 0.93 -0.67
N GLN A 122 33.83 2.21 -0.94
CA GLN A 122 34.33 2.90 -2.12
C GLN A 122 35.85 2.95 -2.17
N ARG A 123 36.51 3.31 -1.06
CA ARG A 123 37.98 3.34 -0.97
C ARG A 123 38.60 1.95 -1.11
N ARG A 124 37.96 0.92 -0.57
CA ARG A 124 38.40 -0.47 -0.73
C ARG A 124 38.37 -0.91 -2.20
N VAL A 125 37.28 -0.62 -2.89
CA VAL A 125 37.14 -0.94 -4.33
C VAL A 125 38.13 -0.13 -5.18
N GLN A 126 38.32 1.17 -4.89
CA GLN A 126 39.39 1.96 -5.51
C GLN A 126 40.78 1.30 -5.32
N GLY A 127 41.02 0.73 -4.13
CA GLY A 127 42.22 -0.06 -3.86
C GLY A 127 42.37 -1.29 -4.76
N TYR A 128 41.27 -1.99 -5.11
CA TYR A 128 41.32 -3.10 -6.06
C TYR A 128 41.72 -2.66 -7.46
N PHE A 129 41.14 -1.57 -7.97
CA PHE A 129 41.52 -1.00 -9.26
C PHE A 129 42.99 -0.53 -9.28
N ALA A 130 43.44 0.14 -8.22
CA ALA A 130 44.83 0.57 -8.10
C ALA A 130 45.78 -0.64 -8.06
N ASN A 131 45.45 -1.70 -7.31
CA ASN A 131 46.24 -2.92 -7.23
C ASN A 131 46.31 -3.66 -8.58
N ASP A 132 45.19 -3.79 -9.28
CA ASP A 132 45.15 -4.41 -10.61
C ASP A 132 46.02 -3.63 -11.62
N SER A 133 45.94 -2.29 -11.61
CA SER A 133 46.79 -1.44 -12.45
C SER A 133 48.29 -1.59 -12.13
N GLY A 134 48.64 -1.75 -10.85
CA GLY A 134 50.01 -2.00 -10.40
C GLY A 134 50.52 -3.38 -10.86
N LEU A 135 49.68 -4.40 -10.76
CA LEU A 135 50.00 -5.75 -11.26
C LEU A 135 50.13 -5.78 -12.79
N ALA A 136 49.29 -5.04 -13.51
CA ALA A 136 49.41 -4.87 -14.96
C ALA A 136 50.77 -4.26 -15.35
N ALA A 137 51.20 -3.21 -14.65
CA ALA A 137 52.53 -2.63 -14.84
C ALA A 137 53.66 -3.61 -14.50
N GLN A 138 53.49 -4.44 -13.47
CA GLN A 138 54.45 -5.48 -13.11
C GLN A 138 54.54 -6.58 -14.18
N VAL A 139 53.43 -6.97 -14.81
CA VAL A 139 53.43 -7.91 -15.95
C VAL A 139 54.22 -7.34 -17.12
N LEU A 140 54.04 -6.05 -17.45
CA LEU A 140 54.84 -5.39 -18.49
C LEU A 140 56.33 -5.39 -18.17
N ALA A 141 56.71 -5.13 -16.91
CA ALA A 141 58.11 -5.20 -16.48
C ALA A 141 58.68 -6.62 -16.59
N ARG A 142 57.91 -7.66 -16.20
CA ARG A 142 58.33 -9.06 -16.34
C ARG A 142 58.40 -9.52 -17.79
N GLU A 143 57.55 -8.98 -18.66
CA GLU A 143 57.63 -9.23 -20.09
C GLU A 143 58.90 -8.65 -20.72
N ALA A 144 59.29 -7.42 -20.33
CA ALA A 144 60.55 -6.83 -20.77
C ALA A 144 61.75 -7.66 -20.30
N GLU A 145 61.71 -8.19 -19.08
CA GLU A 145 62.77 -9.06 -18.54
C GLU A 145 62.83 -10.41 -19.30
N GLN A 146 61.69 -11.02 -19.61
CA GLN A 146 61.65 -12.21 -20.45
C GLN A 146 62.27 -11.95 -21.83
N LYS A 147 61.98 -10.81 -22.46
CA LYS A 147 62.57 -10.42 -23.75
C LYS A 147 64.09 -10.25 -23.66
N ARG A 148 64.61 -9.71 -22.55
CA ARG A 148 66.06 -9.63 -22.31
C ARG A 148 66.70 -11.00 -22.15
N ALA A 149 66.10 -11.89 -21.37
CA ALA A 149 66.58 -13.26 -21.18
C ALA A 149 66.60 -14.04 -22.51
N ALA A 150 65.54 -13.92 -23.32
CA ALA A 150 65.50 -14.52 -24.66
C ALA A 150 66.60 -13.97 -25.59
N ALA A 151 66.90 -12.67 -25.53
CA ALA A 151 68.00 -12.09 -26.29
C ALA A 151 69.38 -12.61 -25.85
N GLN A 152 69.56 -12.91 -24.55
CA GLN A 152 70.77 -13.54 -24.02
C GLN A 152 70.91 -14.98 -24.52
N THR A 153 69.82 -15.75 -24.57
CA THR A 153 69.81 -17.10 -25.17
C THR A 153 70.28 -17.05 -26.63
N ILE A 154 69.76 -16.10 -27.42
CA ILE A 154 70.15 -15.92 -28.82
C ILE A 154 71.64 -15.58 -28.94
N SER A 155 72.17 -14.69 -28.08
CA SER A 155 73.60 -14.36 -28.06
C SER A 155 74.47 -15.58 -27.72
N ALA A 156 74.10 -16.33 -26.67
CA ALA A 156 74.84 -17.52 -26.25
C ALA A 156 74.80 -18.63 -27.32
N GLN A 157 73.70 -18.71 -28.08
CA GLN A 157 73.57 -19.65 -29.18
C GLN A 157 74.45 -19.27 -30.38
N ALA A 158 74.56 -17.97 -30.70
CA ALA A 158 75.49 -17.49 -31.71
C ALA A 158 76.96 -17.75 -31.31
N ASP A 159 77.30 -17.57 -30.04
CA ASP A 159 78.64 -17.88 -29.51
C ASP A 159 78.97 -19.37 -29.54
N LEU A 160 78.00 -20.23 -29.19
CA LEU A 160 78.14 -21.68 -29.32
C LEU A 160 78.36 -22.09 -30.78
N GLN A 161 77.55 -21.58 -31.71
CA GLN A 161 77.69 -21.89 -33.13
C GLN A 161 79.08 -21.48 -33.66
N ARG A 162 79.60 -20.32 -33.23
CA ARG A 162 80.95 -19.89 -33.56
C ARG A 162 82.01 -20.85 -33.02
N ALA A 163 81.88 -21.31 -31.78
CA ALA A 163 82.81 -22.24 -31.16
C ALA A 163 82.77 -23.65 -31.81
N GLU A 164 81.58 -24.13 -32.18
CA GLU A 164 81.40 -25.39 -32.93
C GLU A 164 82.11 -25.34 -34.29
N LEU A 165 81.91 -24.25 -35.04
CA LEU A 165 82.56 -24.06 -36.34
C LEU A 165 84.08 -24.01 -36.22
N ASP A 166 84.62 -23.33 -35.19
CA ASP A 166 86.07 -23.25 -34.97
C ASP A 166 86.67 -24.60 -34.58
N TYR A 167 86.00 -25.34 -33.69
CA TYR A 167 86.38 -26.70 -33.33
C TYR A 167 86.42 -27.62 -34.54
N HIS A 168 85.35 -27.67 -35.34
CA HIS A 168 85.29 -28.51 -36.55
C HIS A 168 86.35 -28.15 -37.59
N ARG A 169 86.63 -26.85 -37.76
CA ARG A 169 87.69 -26.39 -38.67
C ARG A 169 89.06 -26.89 -38.22
N ARG A 170 89.38 -26.78 -36.93
CA ARG A 170 90.67 -27.24 -36.36
C ARG A 170 90.78 -28.75 -36.33
N GLU A 171 89.69 -29.46 -36.07
CA GLU A 171 89.62 -30.93 -36.12
C GLU A 171 89.92 -31.45 -37.54
N ALA A 172 89.37 -30.81 -38.58
CA ALA A 172 89.66 -31.15 -39.97
C ALA A 172 91.14 -30.89 -40.34
N LEU A 173 91.70 -29.76 -39.89
CA LEU A 173 93.10 -29.38 -40.15
C LEU A 173 94.11 -30.22 -39.36
N SER A 174 93.75 -30.72 -38.18
CA SER A 174 94.59 -31.62 -37.37
C SER A 174 94.90 -32.93 -38.10
N LYS A 175 93.94 -33.49 -38.86
CA LYS A 175 94.15 -34.69 -39.70
C LYS A 175 95.23 -34.51 -40.78
N SER A 176 95.46 -33.27 -41.20
CA SER A 176 96.51 -32.91 -42.18
C SER A 176 97.85 -32.52 -41.54
N GLY A 177 97.95 -32.53 -40.19
CA GLY A 177 99.13 -32.13 -39.44
C GLY A 177 99.35 -30.62 -39.31
N SER A 178 98.37 -29.80 -39.71
CA SER A 178 98.50 -28.33 -39.81
C SER A 178 98.15 -27.57 -38.51
N VAL A 179 97.71 -28.24 -37.45
CA VAL A 179 97.26 -27.67 -36.16
C VAL A 179 97.81 -28.53 -35.02
N SER A 180 98.22 -27.92 -33.91
CA SER A 180 98.78 -28.67 -32.77
C SER A 180 97.69 -29.37 -31.93
N GLY A 181 98.06 -30.43 -31.21
CA GLY A 181 97.13 -31.11 -30.29
C GLY A 181 96.62 -30.21 -29.15
N GLU A 182 97.44 -29.25 -28.72
CA GLU A 182 97.07 -28.24 -27.72
C GLU A 182 96.00 -27.27 -28.27
N GLU A 183 96.14 -26.81 -29.51
CA GLU A 183 95.16 -25.94 -30.15
C GLU A 183 93.78 -26.60 -30.32
N LEU A 184 93.76 -27.91 -30.61
CA LEU A 184 92.52 -28.69 -30.67
C LEU A 184 91.89 -28.83 -29.27
N SER A 185 92.69 -29.14 -28.25
CA SER A 185 92.21 -29.24 -26.86
C SER A 185 91.64 -27.91 -26.34
N ASN A 186 92.27 -26.79 -26.68
CA ASN A 186 91.80 -25.45 -26.34
C ASN A 186 90.46 -25.13 -27.02
N ALA A 187 90.31 -25.48 -28.30
CA ALA A 187 89.05 -25.29 -29.03
C ALA A 187 87.92 -26.19 -28.48
N HIS A 188 88.22 -27.43 -28.10
CA HIS A 188 87.27 -28.33 -27.46
C HIS A 188 86.81 -27.79 -26.09
N SER A 189 87.74 -27.28 -25.28
CA SER A 189 87.42 -26.68 -23.98
C SER A 189 86.59 -25.39 -24.12
N ALA A 190 86.86 -24.59 -25.15
CA ALA A 190 86.08 -23.39 -25.48
C ALA A 190 84.64 -23.77 -25.90
N LEU A 191 84.48 -24.82 -26.71
CA LEU A 191 83.16 -25.36 -27.08
C LEU A 191 82.37 -25.78 -25.85
N LEU A 192 82.97 -26.57 -24.94
CA LEU A 192 82.31 -27.00 -23.71
C LEU A 192 81.87 -25.83 -22.83
N THR A 193 82.68 -24.76 -22.77
CA THR A 193 82.35 -23.55 -22.03
C THR A 193 81.17 -22.80 -22.65
N MET A 194 81.14 -22.65 -23.98
CA MET A 194 80.00 -22.02 -24.67
C MET A 194 78.73 -22.85 -24.54
N GLN A 195 78.84 -24.19 -24.55
CA GLN A 195 77.71 -25.08 -24.32
C GLN A 195 77.16 -24.95 -22.89
N ALA A 196 78.04 -24.81 -21.89
CA ALA A 196 77.62 -24.52 -20.52
C ALA A 196 76.94 -23.13 -20.42
N ASN A 197 77.49 -22.11 -21.10
CA ASN A 197 76.90 -20.77 -21.13
C ASN A 197 75.51 -20.74 -21.77
N LEU A 198 75.28 -21.49 -22.85
CA LEU A 198 73.95 -21.64 -23.43
C LEU A 198 72.95 -22.23 -22.43
N LYS A 199 73.32 -23.32 -21.74
CA LYS A 199 72.46 -23.93 -20.71
C LYS A 199 72.12 -22.96 -19.57
N VAL A 200 73.06 -22.10 -19.18
CA VAL A 200 72.80 -21.04 -18.18
C VAL A 200 71.81 -20.01 -18.72
N ALA A 201 71.94 -19.59 -19.99
CA ALA A 201 71.02 -18.66 -20.62
C ALA A 201 69.60 -19.25 -20.78
N GLU A 202 69.48 -20.50 -21.24
CA GLU A 202 68.21 -21.23 -21.34
C GLU A 202 67.51 -21.34 -19.98
N ALA A 203 68.25 -21.69 -18.92
CA ALA A 203 67.71 -21.73 -17.57
C ALA A 203 67.21 -20.34 -17.10
N GLY A 204 67.95 -19.28 -17.44
CA GLY A 204 67.56 -17.89 -17.18
C GLY A 204 66.26 -17.49 -17.89
N GLU A 205 66.09 -17.90 -19.15
CA GLU A 205 64.86 -17.65 -19.91
C GLU A 205 63.65 -18.39 -19.32
N VAL A 206 63.81 -19.67 -18.96
CA VAL A 206 62.76 -20.45 -18.30
C VAL A 206 62.37 -19.81 -16.97
N GLN A 207 63.33 -19.34 -16.18
CA GLN A 207 63.08 -18.63 -14.92
C GLN A 207 62.32 -17.31 -15.15
N ALA A 208 62.72 -16.51 -16.15
CA ALA A 208 62.04 -15.26 -16.48
C ALA A 208 60.59 -15.50 -16.94
N LYS A 209 60.38 -16.54 -17.75
CA LYS A 209 59.06 -16.99 -18.20
C LYS A 209 58.18 -17.44 -17.02
N ALA A 210 58.71 -18.25 -16.10
CA ALA A 210 58.00 -18.67 -14.90
C ALA A 210 57.58 -17.48 -14.01
N ASN A 211 58.49 -16.52 -13.79
CA ASN A 211 58.20 -15.29 -13.05
C ASN A 211 57.09 -14.45 -13.70
N ARG A 212 57.07 -14.35 -15.04
CA ARG A 212 55.97 -13.69 -15.77
C ARG A 212 54.65 -14.42 -15.56
N PHE A 213 54.62 -15.75 -15.72
CA PHE A 213 53.40 -16.53 -15.51
C PHE A 213 52.84 -16.38 -14.09
N ALA A 214 53.69 -16.40 -13.07
CA ALA A 214 53.28 -16.16 -11.69
C ALA A 214 52.63 -14.76 -11.52
N THR A 215 53.22 -13.73 -12.13
CA THR A 215 52.71 -12.35 -12.07
C THR A 215 51.38 -12.20 -12.83
N VAL A 216 51.25 -12.83 -14.00
CA VAL A 216 49.99 -12.88 -14.75
C VAL A 216 48.89 -13.62 -13.96
N GLY A 217 49.25 -14.70 -13.27
CA GLY A 217 48.32 -15.40 -12.36
C GLY A 217 47.80 -14.50 -11.24
N ALA A 218 48.70 -13.74 -10.60
CA ALA A 218 48.34 -12.78 -9.57
C ALA A 218 47.46 -11.63 -10.11
N GLN A 219 47.78 -11.10 -11.30
CA GLN A 219 46.95 -10.09 -11.97
C GLN A 219 45.54 -10.63 -12.23
N LYS A 220 45.41 -11.81 -12.85
CA LYS A 220 44.10 -12.42 -13.14
C LYS A 220 43.25 -12.58 -11.87
N ALA A 221 43.86 -13.00 -10.76
CA ALA A 221 43.15 -13.10 -9.48
C ALA A 221 42.65 -11.74 -8.98
N SER A 222 43.42 -10.66 -9.16
CA SER A 222 43.01 -9.29 -8.84
C SER A 222 41.92 -8.78 -9.78
N THR A 223 42.03 -9.06 -11.09
CA THR A 223 41.08 -8.61 -12.11
C THR A 223 39.68 -9.15 -11.86
N VAL A 224 39.52 -10.35 -11.28
CA VAL A 224 38.19 -10.89 -10.92
C VAL A 224 37.43 -9.97 -9.95
N LEU A 225 38.13 -9.23 -9.09
CA LEU A 225 37.50 -8.29 -8.13
C LEU A 225 37.01 -6.99 -8.81
N THR A 226 37.52 -6.69 -9.99
CA THR A 226 37.24 -5.45 -10.73
C THR A 226 36.54 -5.67 -12.06
N ALA A 227 36.55 -6.90 -12.59
CA ALA A 227 36.01 -7.28 -13.89
C ALA A 227 34.53 -6.86 -14.00
N ASP A 228 34.18 -6.25 -15.12
CA ASP A 228 32.82 -5.80 -15.45
C ASP A 228 32.18 -4.86 -14.42
N THR A 229 32.98 -4.24 -13.56
CA THR A 229 32.50 -3.27 -12.56
C THR A 229 33.23 -1.95 -12.65
N THR A 230 32.61 -0.92 -12.09
CA THR A 230 33.22 0.36 -11.75
C THR A 230 33.23 0.50 -10.23
N VAL A 231 33.90 1.53 -9.71
CA VAL A 231 33.87 1.81 -8.26
C VAL A 231 32.43 1.92 -7.73
N ASP A 232 31.52 2.53 -8.49
CA ASP A 232 30.13 2.71 -8.05
C ASP A 232 29.22 1.51 -8.28
N THR A 233 29.50 0.69 -9.30
CA THR A 233 28.68 -0.48 -9.65
C THR A 233 29.17 -1.79 -9.01
N ASN A 234 30.30 -1.77 -8.31
CA ASN A 234 30.82 -2.93 -7.61
C ASN A 234 29.82 -3.42 -6.54
N PRO A 235 29.58 -4.75 -6.42
CA PRO A 235 28.62 -5.30 -5.46
C PRO A 235 28.83 -4.86 -4.00
N GLU A 236 30.08 -4.66 -3.60
CA GLU A 236 30.38 -4.22 -2.23
C GLU A 236 29.90 -2.78 -1.95
N VAL A 237 30.07 -1.89 -2.93
CA VAL A 237 29.61 -0.50 -2.85
C VAL A 237 28.10 -0.44 -2.98
N ALA A 238 27.50 -1.26 -3.86
CA ALA A 238 26.05 -1.37 -3.98
C ALA A 238 25.41 -1.83 -2.65
N LEU A 239 25.98 -2.82 -1.97
CA LEU A 239 25.51 -3.27 -0.66
C LEU A 239 25.62 -2.17 0.40
N ALA A 240 26.75 -1.46 0.46
CA ALA A 240 26.93 -0.37 1.40
C ALA A 240 25.97 0.80 1.12
N ARG A 241 25.70 1.09 -0.16
CA ARG A 241 24.72 2.10 -0.59
C ARG A 241 23.32 1.71 -0.15
N ALA A 242 22.92 0.45 -0.35
CA ALA A 242 21.63 -0.05 0.10
C ALA A 242 21.46 0.07 1.64
N LYS A 243 22.52 -0.20 2.42
CA LYS A 243 22.50 0.01 3.88
C LYS A 243 22.35 1.48 4.26
N ARG A 244 23.03 2.39 3.55
CA ARG A 244 22.87 3.84 3.72
C ARG A 244 21.45 4.28 3.42
N ASP A 245 20.89 3.82 2.31
CA ASP A 245 19.53 4.17 1.88
C ASP A 245 18.48 3.62 2.86
N GLN A 246 18.68 2.43 3.42
CA GLN A 246 17.84 1.88 4.48
C GLN A 246 17.88 2.74 5.74
N ALA A 247 19.08 3.10 6.22
CA ALA A 247 19.23 3.96 7.39
C ALA A 247 18.61 5.36 7.17
N LYS A 248 18.71 5.88 5.95
CA LYS A 248 18.06 7.14 5.56
C LYS A 248 16.54 7.04 5.60
N LEU A 249 15.98 5.94 5.08
CA LEU A 249 14.55 5.70 5.12
C LEU A 249 14.03 5.55 6.57
N ASP A 250 14.80 4.89 7.42
CA ASP A 250 14.45 4.75 8.84
C ASP A 250 14.51 6.10 9.57
N LEU A 251 15.47 6.97 9.22
CA LEU A 251 15.48 8.37 9.67
C LEU A 251 14.24 9.13 9.20
N GLU A 252 13.83 9.00 7.94
CA GLU A 252 12.60 9.65 7.42
C GLU A 252 11.34 9.13 8.13
N ARG A 253 11.31 7.85 8.51
CA ARG A 253 10.21 7.20 9.26
C ARG A 253 10.08 7.67 10.71
N THR A 254 11.05 8.41 11.25
CA THR A 254 10.93 9.05 12.58
C THR A 254 9.86 10.15 12.58
N VAL A 255 9.57 10.74 11.42
CA VAL A 255 8.61 11.83 11.27
C VAL A 255 7.30 11.29 10.69
N LEU A 256 6.30 11.11 11.53
CA LEU A 256 5.00 10.63 11.09
C LEU A 256 4.14 11.79 10.60
N ARG A 257 3.62 11.64 9.37
CA ARG A 257 2.82 12.64 8.67
C ARG A 257 1.40 12.15 8.44
N ALA A 258 0.47 13.09 8.31
CA ALA A 258 -0.91 12.78 7.98
C ALA A 258 -1.01 12.13 6.59
N PRO A 259 -1.62 10.93 6.45
CA PRO A 259 -1.78 10.28 5.15
C PRO A 259 -2.90 10.91 4.31
N VAL A 260 -3.89 11.52 4.96
CA VAL A 260 -5.08 12.15 4.37
C VAL A 260 -5.38 13.46 5.08
N ASP A 261 -6.11 14.35 4.40
CA ASP A 261 -6.73 15.52 5.03
C ASP A 261 -7.88 15.08 5.95
N GLY A 262 -8.06 15.74 7.10
CA GLY A 262 -9.12 15.36 8.04
C GLY A 262 -8.99 16.00 9.41
N VAL A 263 -9.66 15.41 10.40
CA VAL A 263 -9.64 15.86 11.80
C VAL A 263 -9.09 14.76 12.70
N ILE A 264 -8.27 15.13 13.69
CA ILE A 264 -7.76 14.20 14.70
C ILE A 264 -8.91 13.80 15.62
N ALA A 265 -9.32 12.52 15.57
CA ALA A 265 -10.40 12.02 16.41
C ALA A 265 -9.92 11.51 17.77
N ARG A 266 -8.79 10.82 17.81
CA ARG A 266 -8.23 10.30 19.05
C ARG A 266 -6.72 10.25 18.98
N ARG A 267 -6.07 10.87 19.96
CA ARG A 267 -4.63 10.84 20.20
C ARG A 267 -4.35 9.98 21.43
N GLN A 268 -3.65 8.86 21.24
CA GLN A 268 -3.28 7.94 22.31
C GLN A 268 -1.83 8.12 22.76
N VAL A 269 -1.03 8.84 21.96
CA VAL A 269 0.41 9.02 22.18
C VAL A 269 0.73 10.24 23.05
N GLN A 270 1.70 10.09 23.96
CA GLN A 270 2.24 11.15 24.80
C GLN A 270 3.75 11.35 24.56
N ILE A 271 4.24 12.57 24.81
CA ILE A 271 5.67 12.90 24.75
C ILE A 271 6.42 12.07 25.81
N GLY A 272 7.57 11.50 25.44
CA GLY A 272 8.36 10.62 26.30
C GLY A 272 7.88 9.16 26.34
N GLN A 273 6.73 8.84 25.71
CA GLN A 273 6.25 7.48 25.61
C GLN A 273 7.13 6.68 24.63
N ARG A 274 7.45 5.43 25.01
CA ARG A 274 8.09 4.47 24.11
C ARG A 274 7.04 3.76 23.27
N VAL A 275 7.21 3.80 21.96
CA VAL A 275 6.29 3.21 20.97
C VAL A 275 7.00 2.11 20.18
N GLN A 276 6.22 1.10 19.80
CA GLN A 276 6.66 -0.01 18.96
C GLN A 276 6.01 0.10 17.58
N ALA A 277 6.68 -0.42 16.56
CA ALA A 277 6.17 -0.49 15.20
C ALA A 277 4.79 -1.16 15.17
N GLY A 278 3.86 -0.55 14.43
CA GLY A 278 2.48 -1.02 14.34
C GLY A 278 1.54 -0.58 15.47
N THR A 279 2.04 0.07 16.53
CA THR A 279 1.16 0.60 17.60
C THR A 279 0.37 1.82 17.09
N VAL A 280 -0.94 1.84 17.29
CA VAL A 280 -1.77 2.99 16.91
C VAL A 280 -1.44 4.19 17.82
N LEU A 281 -1.01 5.31 17.22
CA LEU A 281 -0.66 6.53 17.94
C LEU A 281 -1.81 7.54 17.94
N LEU A 282 -2.43 7.69 16.78
CA LEU A 282 -3.57 8.58 16.57
C LEU A 282 -4.43 8.12 15.39
N SER A 283 -5.64 8.66 15.32
CA SER A 283 -6.59 8.41 14.23
C SER A 283 -7.00 9.71 13.55
N VAL A 284 -6.93 9.75 12.22
CA VAL A 284 -7.38 10.84 11.37
C VAL A 284 -8.69 10.44 10.70
N VAL A 285 -9.71 11.28 10.86
CA VAL A 285 -11.04 11.09 10.25
C VAL A 285 -11.13 11.99 9.02
N PRO A 286 -11.21 11.43 7.80
CA PRO A 286 -11.34 12.22 6.58
C PRO A 286 -12.78 12.73 6.44
N THR A 287 -13.01 13.99 6.82
CA THR A 287 -14.35 14.61 6.84
C THR A 287 -15.01 14.74 5.47
N GLN A 288 -14.23 14.68 4.38
CA GLN A 288 -14.70 14.83 3.00
C GLN A 288 -15.19 13.52 2.38
N LEU A 289 -14.92 12.37 3.02
CA LEU A 289 -15.25 11.03 2.52
C LEU A 289 -16.33 10.36 3.39
N MET A 290 -17.12 11.15 4.12
CA MET A 290 -18.16 10.63 5.00
C MET A 290 -19.27 9.94 4.19
N HIS A 291 -19.69 8.78 4.65
CA HIS A 291 -20.88 8.06 4.19
C HIS A 291 -21.87 7.90 5.35
N VAL A 292 -23.07 7.41 5.04
CA VAL A 292 -24.10 7.12 6.03
C VAL A 292 -24.44 5.64 5.97
N ASP A 293 -24.34 4.98 7.11
CA ASP A 293 -24.79 3.61 7.29
C ASP A 293 -26.21 3.63 7.89
N ALA A 294 -27.20 3.37 7.06
CA ALA A 294 -28.61 3.42 7.41
C ALA A 294 -29.19 2.01 7.57
N ASN A 295 -29.70 1.70 8.75
CA ASN A 295 -30.24 0.39 9.09
C ASN A 295 -31.74 0.35 8.81
N PHE A 296 -32.13 -0.34 7.74
CA PHE A 296 -33.54 -0.55 7.39
C PHE A 296 -34.03 -1.92 7.86
N LYS A 297 -35.31 -2.02 8.21
CA LYS A 297 -35.95 -3.32 8.48
C LYS A 297 -35.97 -4.14 7.18
N GLU A 298 -35.73 -5.44 7.27
CA GLU A 298 -35.71 -6.36 6.11
C GLU A 298 -36.93 -6.17 5.18
N GLY A 299 -38.14 -6.04 5.73
CA GLY A 299 -39.36 -5.84 4.93
C GLY A 299 -39.43 -4.49 4.19
N GLN A 300 -38.70 -3.47 4.64
CA GLN A 300 -38.64 -2.15 4.01
C GLN A 300 -37.74 -2.13 2.76
N LEU A 301 -36.83 -3.10 2.62
CA LEU A 301 -35.82 -3.13 1.55
C LEU A 301 -36.32 -3.73 0.24
N THR A 302 -37.55 -4.21 0.18
CA THR A 302 -38.15 -4.89 -0.99
C THR A 302 -38.08 -4.07 -2.28
N GLN A 303 -38.10 -2.73 -2.19
CA GLN A 303 -38.04 -1.81 -3.33
C GLN A 303 -36.74 -1.00 -3.40
N VAL A 304 -35.81 -1.21 -2.46
CA VAL A 304 -34.55 -0.47 -2.39
C VAL A 304 -33.55 -1.07 -3.37
N LYS A 305 -32.94 -0.22 -4.21
CA LYS A 305 -31.95 -0.59 -5.23
C LYS A 305 -30.76 0.36 -5.20
N ILE A 306 -29.60 -0.15 -5.59
CA ILE A 306 -28.38 0.64 -5.76
C ILE A 306 -28.62 1.75 -6.78
N GLY A 307 -28.13 2.96 -6.48
CA GLY A 307 -28.26 4.16 -7.32
C GLY A 307 -29.52 4.99 -7.08
N GLN A 308 -30.42 4.58 -6.19
CA GLN A 308 -31.58 5.40 -5.82
C GLN A 308 -31.13 6.67 -5.06
N PRO A 309 -31.77 7.83 -5.31
CA PRO A 309 -31.48 9.07 -4.60
C PRO A 309 -32.01 9.00 -3.17
N VAL A 310 -31.24 9.60 -2.26
CA VAL A 310 -31.49 9.59 -0.83
C VAL A 310 -31.41 11.02 -0.30
N THR A 311 -32.38 11.39 0.52
CA THR A 311 -32.37 12.62 1.31
C THR A 311 -32.05 12.27 2.75
N MET A 312 -31.12 12.96 3.36
CA MET A 312 -30.64 12.68 4.71
C MET A 312 -30.65 13.96 5.55
N LYS A 313 -31.07 13.87 6.79
CA LYS A 313 -31.12 14.99 7.74
C LYS A 313 -30.30 14.63 8.96
N ALA A 314 -29.32 15.46 9.28
CA ALA A 314 -28.54 15.28 10.50
C ALA A 314 -29.28 15.93 11.68
N ASP A 315 -29.40 15.18 12.78
CA ASP A 315 -30.01 15.70 14.01
C ASP A 315 -29.25 16.89 14.57
N LEU A 316 -27.93 16.93 14.36
CA LEU A 316 -27.03 18.02 14.76
C LEU A 316 -27.51 19.40 14.27
N TYR A 317 -28.12 19.46 13.08
CA TYR A 317 -28.57 20.71 12.46
C TYR A 317 -30.10 20.91 12.54
N GLY A 318 -30.80 20.12 13.36
CA GLY A 318 -32.23 20.31 13.66
C GLY A 318 -33.16 20.29 12.44
N GLY A 319 -32.78 19.57 11.37
CA GLY A 319 -33.56 19.46 10.13
C GLY A 319 -33.45 20.65 9.17
N SER A 320 -32.65 21.68 9.49
CA SER A 320 -32.44 22.84 8.62
C SER A 320 -31.51 22.57 7.42
N VAL A 321 -30.70 21.51 7.52
CA VAL A 321 -29.72 21.11 6.50
C VAL A 321 -30.08 19.74 5.95
N GLU A 322 -30.32 19.68 4.64
CA GLU A 322 -30.60 18.44 3.92
C GLU A 322 -29.39 18.01 3.11
N TYR A 323 -28.88 16.82 3.42
CA TYR A 323 -27.82 16.16 2.68
C TYR A 323 -28.42 15.26 1.60
N HIS A 324 -27.81 15.28 0.43
CA HIS A 324 -28.25 14.50 -0.72
C HIS A 324 -27.19 13.46 -1.07
N GLY A 325 -27.67 12.29 -1.47
CA GLY A 325 -26.83 11.12 -1.67
C GLY A 325 -27.45 10.08 -2.57
N THR A 326 -26.72 8.99 -2.77
CA THR A 326 -27.24 7.81 -3.48
C THR A 326 -26.89 6.54 -2.73
N VAL A 327 -27.79 5.55 -2.82
CA VAL A 327 -27.56 4.20 -2.30
C VAL A 327 -26.36 3.59 -3.04
N GLU A 328 -25.28 3.32 -2.32
CA GLU A 328 -24.06 2.72 -2.87
C GLU A 328 -24.13 1.19 -2.83
N GLY A 329 -24.61 0.64 -1.72
CA GLY A 329 -24.67 -0.80 -1.53
C GLY A 329 -25.44 -1.21 -0.28
N MET A 330 -25.71 -2.50 -0.17
CA MET A 330 -26.30 -3.13 1.01
C MET A 330 -25.26 -4.09 1.62
N SER A 331 -25.20 -4.16 2.94
CA SER A 331 -24.30 -5.09 3.64
C SER A 331 -24.66 -6.54 3.33
N GLY A 332 -23.67 -7.43 3.32
CA GLY A 332 -23.85 -8.87 3.09
C GLY A 332 -24.54 -9.63 4.23
N GLY A 333 -24.87 -8.97 5.34
CA GLY A 333 -25.55 -9.57 6.48
C GLY A 333 -26.04 -8.54 7.50
N SER A 334 -27.01 -8.94 8.34
CA SER A 334 -27.54 -8.08 9.40
C SER A 334 -26.55 -7.89 10.54
N GLY A 335 -26.71 -6.82 11.33
CA GLY A 335 -25.87 -6.59 12.51
C GLY A 335 -25.89 -7.76 13.53
N SER A 336 -26.99 -8.52 13.58
CA SER A 336 -27.09 -9.73 14.42
C SER A 336 -26.23 -10.89 13.93
N ALA A 337 -26.01 -11.01 12.62
CA ALA A 337 -25.21 -12.08 12.02
C ALA A 337 -23.71 -11.87 12.25
N PHE A 338 -23.28 -10.61 12.37
CA PHE A 338 -21.89 -10.22 12.63
C PHE A 338 -21.61 -9.87 14.11
N ALA A 339 -22.56 -10.11 15.01
CA ALA A 339 -22.39 -9.81 16.43
C ALA A 339 -21.39 -10.78 17.08
N VAL A 340 -20.47 -10.25 17.90
CA VAL A 340 -19.47 -11.05 18.65
C VAL A 340 -20.13 -12.07 19.58
N ILE A 341 -21.32 -11.74 20.10
CA ILE A 341 -22.17 -12.64 20.89
C ILE A 341 -23.51 -12.74 20.18
N PRO A 342 -23.81 -13.85 19.48
CA PRO A 342 -25.09 -14.05 18.83
C PRO A 342 -26.22 -14.15 19.87
N ALA A 343 -27.40 -13.64 19.52
CA ALA A 343 -28.58 -13.87 20.32
C ALA A 343 -28.95 -15.36 20.28
N GLN A 344 -28.82 -16.06 21.41
CA GLN A 344 -29.27 -17.45 21.55
C GLN A 344 -30.66 -17.50 22.20
N ASN A 345 -31.61 -18.13 21.53
CA ASN A 345 -32.94 -18.40 22.09
C ASN A 345 -32.87 -19.66 22.95
N ALA A 346 -32.51 -19.50 24.23
CA ALA A 346 -32.24 -20.61 25.14
C ALA A 346 -33.48 -21.31 25.72
N THR A 347 -34.71 -20.83 25.46
CA THR A 347 -35.93 -21.22 26.21
C THR A 347 -37.06 -21.84 25.37
N GLY A 348 -36.80 -22.28 24.14
CA GLY A 348 -37.76 -23.08 23.35
C GLY A 348 -38.98 -22.35 22.79
N ASN A 349 -39.17 -21.05 23.09
CA ASN A 349 -40.17 -20.22 22.43
C ASN A 349 -39.53 -19.42 21.29
N TRP A 350 -39.83 -19.77 20.04
CA TRP A 350 -39.28 -19.09 18.86
C TRP A 350 -40.14 -17.88 18.48
N ILE A 351 -39.55 -16.69 18.46
CA ILE A 351 -40.19 -15.44 18.01
C ILE A 351 -39.44 -14.92 16.79
N LYS A 352 -40.14 -14.66 15.68
CA LYS A 352 -39.56 -14.02 14.49
C LYS A 352 -39.25 -12.55 14.81
N VAL A 353 -37.98 -12.23 14.96
CA VAL A 353 -37.51 -10.84 15.13
C VAL A 353 -37.10 -10.29 13.77
N VAL A 354 -37.67 -9.15 13.39
CA VAL A 354 -37.31 -8.45 12.15
C VAL A 354 -35.87 -7.96 12.26
N GLN A 355 -35.02 -8.39 11.33
CA GLN A 355 -33.63 -7.98 11.29
C GLN A 355 -33.49 -6.64 10.55
N ARG A 356 -32.44 -5.90 10.91
CA ARG A 356 -32.04 -4.69 10.22
C ARG A 356 -30.81 -4.96 9.35
N LEU A 357 -30.87 -4.53 8.10
CA LEU A 357 -29.76 -4.63 7.16
C LEU A 357 -29.19 -3.22 6.93
N PRO A 358 -27.89 -3.01 7.19
CA PRO A 358 -27.22 -1.75 6.88
C PRO A 358 -27.19 -1.50 5.37
N VAL A 359 -27.59 -0.30 4.97
CA VAL A 359 -27.49 0.24 3.61
C VAL A 359 -26.48 1.38 3.65
N ARG A 360 -25.42 1.27 2.85
CA ARG A 360 -24.40 2.31 2.73
C ARG A 360 -24.86 3.35 1.70
N ILE A 361 -24.82 4.61 2.11
CA ILE A 361 -25.28 5.75 1.32
C ILE A 361 -24.14 6.77 1.22
N SER A 362 -23.82 7.14 -0.02
CA SER A 362 -22.85 8.20 -0.30
C SER A 362 -23.43 9.59 -0.02
N VAL A 363 -22.62 10.54 0.42
CA VAL A 363 -23.02 11.93 0.66
C VAL A 363 -22.33 12.84 -0.36
N ASP A 364 -23.00 13.86 -0.89
CA ASP A 364 -22.38 14.85 -1.79
C ASP A 364 -21.19 15.57 -1.10
N PRO A 365 -19.96 15.45 -1.63
CA PRO A 365 -18.77 16.08 -1.07
C PRO A 365 -18.88 17.60 -0.94
N LYS A 366 -19.65 18.27 -1.81
CA LYS A 366 -19.83 19.73 -1.75
C LYS A 366 -20.57 20.17 -0.50
N GLN A 367 -21.55 19.37 -0.07
CA GLN A 367 -22.33 19.65 1.13
C GLN A 367 -21.51 19.38 2.39
N LEU A 368 -20.67 18.34 2.37
CA LEU A 368 -19.71 18.05 3.45
C LEU A 368 -18.68 19.16 3.65
N LEU A 369 -18.28 19.87 2.58
CA LEU A 369 -17.35 21.00 2.67
C LEU A 369 -18.00 22.24 3.31
N GLN A 370 -19.29 22.46 3.08
CA GLN A 370 -20.03 23.60 3.63
C GLN A 370 -20.44 23.36 5.08
N GLN A 371 -20.90 22.15 5.39
CA GLN A 371 -21.38 21.74 6.71
C GLN A 371 -20.76 20.37 7.05
N PRO A 372 -19.57 20.36 7.66
CA PRO A 372 -18.88 19.11 7.99
C PRO A 372 -19.70 18.23 8.94
N LEU A 373 -19.73 16.93 8.64
CA LEU A 373 -20.26 15.92 9.53
C LEU A 373 -19.13 15.27 10.32
N SER A 374 -19.37 15.00 11.60
CA SER A 374 -18.48 14.18 12.43
C SER A 374 -18.92 12.72 12.35
N VAL A 375 -17.99 11.79 12.52
CA VAL A 375 -18.29 10.35 12.54
C VAL A 375 -19.18 9.98 13.73
N GLY A 376 -20.16 9.11 13.52
CA GLY A 376 -21.04 8.57 14.56
C GLY A 376 -22.26 9.43 14.90
N LEU A 377 -22.48 10.54 14.20
CA LEU A 377 -23.70 11.35 14.37
C LEU A 377 -24.93 10.64 13.80
N SER A 378 -26.03 10.71 14.54
CA SER A 378 -27.35 10.21 14.13
C SER A 378 -27.96 11.03 12.99
N MET A 379 -28.65 10.34 12.09
CA MET A 379 -29.32 10.92 10.95
C MET A 379 -30.66 10.24 10.70
N GLU A 380 -31.61 11.00 10.16
CA GLU A 380 -32.81 10.48 9.50
C GLU A 380 -32.54 10.37 8.00
N VAL A 381 -32.94 9.25 7.41
CA VAL A 381 -32.65 8.90 6.01
C VAL A 381 -33.94 8.52 5.32
N GLU A 382 -34.20 9.12 4.16
CA GLU A 382 -35.33 8.82 3.28
C GLU A 382 -34.85 8.47 1.87
N ILE A 383 -35.14 7.23 1.43
CA ILE A 383 -34.82 6.74 0.08
C ILE A 383 -36.05 6.91 -0.82
N ASP A 384 -35.86 7.53 -1.99
CA ASP A 384 -36.89 7.64 -3.01
C ASP A 384 -36.87 6.40 -3.94
N THR A 385 -37.91 5.57 -3.86
CA THR A 385 -38.01 4.33 -4.63
C THR A 385 -38.56 4.52 -6.04
N ARG A 386 -38.89 5.75 -6.46
CA ARG A 386 -39.38 6.08 -7.83
C ARG A 386 -38.29 5.94 -8.89
N ALA A 387 -37.07 6.29 -8.52
CA ALA A 387 -35.95 6.41 -9.45
C ALA A 387 -35.19 5.08 -9.57
N ALA A 388 -35.85 4.05 -10.09
CA ALA A 388 -35.16 2.86 -10.58
C ALA A 388 -34.56 3.16 -11.98
N LYS A 389 -33.49 3.97 -12.05
CA LYS A 389 -32.63 3.94 -13.24
C LYS A 389 -31.83 2.65 -13.19
N ALA A 390 -32.10 1.75 -14.14
CA ALA A 390 -31.37 0.50 -14.29
C ALA A 390 -29.87 0.80 -14.49
N VAL A 391 -29.04 0.45 -13.51
CA VAL A 391 -27.60 0.33 -13.71
C VAL A 391 -27.37 -0.99 -14.46
N PRO A 392 -26.61 -1.01 -15.57
CA PRO A 392 -26.34 -2.25 -16.29
C PRO A 392 -25.58 -3.21 -15.39
N SER A 393 -26.09 -4.44 -15.33
CA SER A 393 -25.50 -5.59 -14.63
C SER A 393 -24.16 -5.97 -15.27
N SER A 394 -23.07 -5.30 -14.89
CA SER A 394 -21.72 -5.75 -15.21
C SER A 394 -20.73 -5.31 -14.13
N ALA A 395 -20.71 -6.06 -13.03
CA ALA A 395 -19.55 -6.37 -12.18
C ALA A 395 -20.05 -7.06 -10.90
N MET A 396 -20.30 -8.37 -11.00
CA MET A 396 -20.21 -9.30 -9.86
C MET A 396 -18.88 -10.03 -9.95
#